data_AF-A0A8H2WV08-F1
#
_entry.id   AF-A0A8H2WV08-F1
#
_cell.length_a   1.000
_cell.length_b   1.000
_cell.length_c   1.000
_cell.angle_alpha   90.00
_cell.angle_beta   90.00
_cell.angle_gamma   90.00
#
_symmetry.space_group_name_H-M   'P 1'
#
loop_
_entity.id
_entity.type
_entity.pdbx_description
1 polymer ?
#
loop_
_entity_poly.entity_id
_entity_poly.type
_entity_poly.pdbx_seq_one_letter_code
_entity_poly.pdbx_strand_id
1 'polypeptide(L)'
;MFRPIVILAEADYGPLQEFNLKQGYAEGANYYVLGHYAIVAAWAEHEEFITQGFGSIHTRWKFAFQYIEGNQGPPWWLQPPGTALSLPEPPAIDANMRTVGRRRNFGRQKWQCWECLTCGLKRDESRPQTYDSSCLLGPMDCETQGGGVFSPHDMKCTSRVVQYHDGYRLALYYELPDNVGRIVHVLNNPNVTQVANRLFQQYQEDASTMNMFQRHAMKTHGVKGELYAQHYSHNAGAPYKYIAEAISTPFEYCPQSVVGAKDHIQYLCAPALDKSVNFNEVLSVAYAEGQEMNFHSDDEPGLGPVVAGLTLGSHAEMLFRYHIACKKNLIYKNGPFRPSEARTSDDMDSNDRVLQIALSHGDLLIMDGAEIQKQYEHAVFVRDTDMVRFAATARLIDPRPRASTTVHENGDRRA
;
A
#
# COMPACT_ATOMS: atom_id res chain seq x y z
N MET A 1 -23.49 -9.47 12.42
CA MET A 1 -23.53 -9.38 10.94
C MET A 1 -22.34 -10.20 10.43
N PHE A 2 -22.58 -11.34 9.78
CA PHE A 2 -21.51 -12.25 9.34
C PHE A 2 -20.78 -11.64 8.14
N ARG A 3 -19.43 -11.62 8.18
CA ARG A 3 -18.62 -11.22 7.04
C ARG A 3 -18.57 -12.41 6.07
N PRO A 4 -19.02 -12.26 4.79
CA PRO A 4 -18.94 -13.34 3.83
C PRO A 4 -17.49 -13.66 3.51
N ILE A 5 -17.17 -14.94 3.41
CA ILE A 5 -15.87 -15.43 2.95
C ILE A 5 -16.03 -16.02 1.55
N VAL A 6 -14.96 -15.94 0.76
CA VAL A 6 -14.91 -16.59 -0.55
C VAL A 6 -14.13 -17.89 -0.41
N ILE A 7 -14.72 -19.00 -0.85
CA ILE A 7 -14.01 -20.28 -0.93
C ILE A 7 -13.36 -20.37 -2.29
N LEU A 8 -12.05 -20.63 -2.30
CA LEU A 8 -11.24 -20.83 -3.50
C LEU A 8 -10.79 -22.30 -3.55
N ALA A 9 -10.84 -22.90 -4.73
CA ALA A 9 -10.23 -24.19 -5.00
C ALA A 9 -9.09 -24.03 -5.99
N GLU A 10 -7.93 -24.62 -5.70
CA GLU A 10 -6.84 -24.71 -6.67
C GLU A 10 -7.27 -25.55 -7.87
N ALA A 11 -6.77 -25.20 -9.06
CA ALA A 11 -7.20 -25.83 -10.29
C ALA A 11 -6.90 -27.33 -10.38
N ASP A 12 -5.90 -27.79 -9.61
CA ASP A 12 -5.48 -29.17 -9.52
C ASP A 12 -5.89 -29.85 -8.21
N TYR A 13 -6.83 -29.25 -7.46
CA TYR A 13 -7.35 -29.84 -6.23
C TYR A 13 -8.11 -31.14 -6.54
N GLY A 14 -7.42 -32.27 -6.32
CA GLY A 14 -7.85 -33.63 -6.70
C GLY A 14 -9.30 -33.97 -6.36
N PRO A 15 -9.80 -33.67 -5.15
CA PRO A 15 -11.19 -33.97 -4.77
C PRO A 15 -12.27 -33.27 -5.59
N LEU A 16 -11.94 -32.21 -6.34
CA LEU A 16 -12.90 -31.46 -7.15
C LEU A 16 -12.82 -31.75 -8.65
N GLN A 17 -11.92 -32.66 -9.06
CA GLN A 17 -11.77 -33.03 -10.47
C GLN A 17 -13.03 -33.69 -11.05
N GLU A 18 -13.82 -34.37 -10.21
CA GLU A 18 -15.08 -35.02 -10.62
C GLU A 18 -16.16 -34.01 -11.07
N PHE A 19 -16.09 -32.76 -10.62
CA PHE A 19 -17.04 -31.70 -11.01
C PHE A 19 -16.66 -31.01 -12.33
N ASN A 20 -15.56 -31.44 -12.97
CA ASN A 20 -15.11 -30.97 -14.29
C ASN A 20 -15.06 -29.43 -14.41
N LEU A 21 -14.60 -28.74 -13.36
CA LEU A 21 -14.51 -27.28 -13.28
C LEU A 21 -13.65 -26.65 -14.40
N LYS A 22 -12.85 -27.46 -15.11
CA LYS A 22 -12.00 -27.06 -16.25
C LYS A 22 -12.79 -26.80 -17.54
N GLN A 23 -14.01 -27.34 -17.70
CA GLN A 23 -14.83 -27.11 -18.89
C GLN A 23 -15.76 -25.90 -18.70
N GLY A 24 -15.50 -24.82 -19.46
CA GLY A 24 -16.41 -23.68 -19.60
C GLY A 24 -15.86 -22.33 -19.12
N TYR A 25 -14.84 -22.31 -18.26
CA TYR A 25 -14.18 -21.10 -17.81
C TYR A 25 -12.66 -21.23 -17.94
N ALA A 26 -12.12 -20.58 -18.97
CA ALA A 26 -10.70 -20.39 -19.29
C ALA A 26 -9.78 -21.60 -19.01
N GLU A 27 -9.46 -22.37 -20.06
CA GLU A 27 -8.24 -23.18 -20.09
C GLU A 27 -7.06 -22.35 -19.57
N GLY A 28 -6.54 -22.68 -18.37
CA GLY A 28 -5.43 -21.96 -17.73
C GLY A 28 -5.72 -21.20 -16.43
N ALA A 29 -6.90 -21.33 -15.83
CA ALA A 29 -7.16 -20.77 -14.48
C ALA A 29 -6.33 -21.49 -13.39
N ASN A 30 -5.75 -20.74 -12.44
CA ASN A 30 -5.01 -21.29 -11.28
C ASN A 30 -5.92 -21.64 -10.09
N TYR A 31 -7.03 -20.91 -9.94
CA TYR A 31 -8.00 -21.11 -8.86
C TYR A 31 -9.42 -20.87 -9.37
N TYR A 32 -10.39 -21.60 -8.82
CA TYR A 32 -11.82 -21.44 -9.04
C TYR A 32 -12.48 -20.78 -7.83
N VAL A 33 -13.32 -19.78 -8.08
CA VAL A 33 -14.18 -19.19 -7.05
C VAL A 33 -15.41 -20.07 -6.87
N LEU A 34 -15.49 -20.75 -5.74
CA LEU A 34 -16.58 -21.68 -5.41
C LEU A 34 -17.83 -20.99 -4.85
N GLY A 35 -17.76 -19.68 -4.63
CA GLY A 35 -18.86 -18.83 -4.17
C GLY A 35 -18.58 -18.12 -2.84
N HIS A 36 -19.59 -17.39 -2.37
CA HIS A 36 -19.61 -16.69 -1.09
C HIS A 36 -20.34 -17.52 -0.04
N TYR A 37 -19.73 -17.62 1.13
CA TYR A 37 -20.19 -18.42 2.25
C TYR A 37 -20.18 -17.62 3.55
N ALA A 38 -21.04 -18.00 4.48
CA ALA A 38 -20.95 -17.62 5.88
C ALA A 38 -20.40 -18.80 6.68
N ILE A 39 -19.47 -18.53 7.61
CA ILE A 39 -19.11 -19.52 8.62
C ILE A 39 -20.23 -19.51 9.68
N VAL A 40 -20.93 -20.63 9.81
CA VAL A 40 -22.05 -20.77 10.75
C VAL A 40 -21.68 -21.55 12.01
N ALA A 41 -20.59 -22.31 11.97
CA ALA A 41 -20.00 -22.95 13.15
C ALA A 41 -18.51 -23.19 12.93
N ALA A 42 -17.74 -23.26 14.01
CA ALA A 42 -16.36 -23.72 14.03
C ALA A 42 -16.12 -24.55 15.29
N TRP A 43 -15.39 -25.67 15.17
CA TRP A 43 -15.03 -26.51 16.31
C TRP A 43 -13.66 -27.13 16.09
N ALA A 44 -12.99 -27.48 17.19
CA ALA A 44 -11.69 -28.14 17.16
C ALA A 44 -11.85 -29.62 17.52
N GLU A 45 -11.18 -30.49 16.79
CA GLU A 45 -11.04 -31.90 17.11
C GLU A 45 -9.57 -32.23 17.39
N HIS A 46 -9.32 -33.04 18.41
CA HIS A 46 -7.99 -33.54 18.71
C HIS A 46 -7.76 -34.85 17.96
N GLU A 47 -6.74 -34.88 17.12
CA GLU A 47 -6.32 -36.07 16.39
C GLU A 47 -4.96 -36.50 16.97
N GLU A 48 -4.93 -37.68 17.60
CA GLU A 48 -3.71 -38.27 18.11
C GLU A 48 -2.97 -38.96 16.96
N PHE A 49 -1.79 -38.43 16.63
CA PHE A 49 -0.92 -39.04 15.62
C PHE A 49 0.22 -39.77 16.34
N ILE A 50 0.27 -41.09 16.16
CA ILE A 50 1.37 -41.92 16.66
C ILE A 50 2.32 -42.19 15.51
N THR A 51 3.45 -41.50 15.49
CA THR A 51 4.56 -41.83 14.60
C THR A 51 5.83 -42.04 15.41
N GLN A 52 6.44 -43.22 15.26
CA GLN A 52 7.74 -43.58 15.84
C GLN A 52 7.87 -43.35 17.36
N GLY A 53 6.84 -43.68 18.14
CA GLY A 53 6.92 -43.74 19.61
C GLY A 53 6.79 -42.42 20.35
N PHE A 54 6.60 -41.29 19.66
CA PHE A 54 6.18 -40.02 20.26
C PHE A 54 4.75 -39.70 19.80
N GLY A 55 3.83 -39.57 20.76
CA GLY A 55 2.47 -39.10 20.49
C GLY A 55 2.46 -37.58 20.33
N SER A 56 2.01 -37.09 19.18
CA SER A 56 1.75 -35.67 18.96
C SER A 56 0.25 -35.44 18.82
N ILE A 57 -0.31 -34.55 19.65
CA ILE A 57 -1.71 -34.13 19.55
C ILE A 57 -1.79 -33.00 18.54
N HIS A 58 -2.46 -33.24 17.41
CA HIS A 58 -2.79 -32.20 16.45
C HIS A 58 -4.20 -31.68 16.73
N THR A 59 -4.35 -30.36 16.81
CA THR A 59 -5.68 -29.73 16.88
C THR A 59 -6.13 -29.39 15.48
N ARG A 60 -7.17 -30.07 14.99
CA ARG A 60 -7.77 -29.85 13.68
C ARG A 60 -9.00 -28.97 13.82
N TRP A 61 -8.97 -27.78 13.24
CA TRP A 61 -10.14 -26.91 13.17
C TRP A 61 -11.05 -27.31 12.02
N LYS A 62 -12.33 -27.43 12.31
CA LYS A 62 -13.41 -27.67 11.35
C LYS A 62 -14.36 -26.49 11.34
N PHE A 63 -14.89 -26.21 10.16
CA PHE A 63 -15.79 -25.09 9.92
C PHE A 63 -17.02 -25.58 9.17
N ALA A 64 -18.20 -25.12 9.58
CA ALA A 64 -19.43 -25.29 8.82
C ALA A 64 -19.67 -24.04 7.98
N PHE A 65 -19.86 -24.24 6.67
CA PHE A 65 -20.10 -23.17 5.73
C PHE A 65 -21.56 -23.20 5.25
N GLN A 66 -22.21 -22.05 5.27
CA GLN A 66 -23.52 -21.83 4.65
C GLN A 66 -23.34 -21.06 3.35
N TYR A 67 -23.83 -21.60 2.24
CA TYR A 67 -23.85 -20.89 0.95
C TYR A 67 -24.78 -19.67 1.05
N ILE A 68 -24.32 -18.52 0.56
CA ILE A 68 -25.11 -17.29 0.57
C ILE A 68 -25.90 -17.20 -0.73
N GLU A 69 -27.22 -17.29 -0.68
CA GLU A 69 -28.06 -17.13 -1.87
C GLU A 69 -28.00 -15.69 -2.43
N GLY A 70 -28.16 -15.52 -3.75
CA GLY A 70 -28.12 -14.22 -4.42
C GLY A 70 -27.65 -14.29 -5.88
N ASN A 71 -26.97 -13.25 -6.37
CA ASN A 71 -26.54 -13.12 -7.78
C ASN A 71 -25.36 -14.05 -8.20
N GLN A 72 -25.00 -15.06 -7.39
CA GLN A 72 -23.93 -16.02 -7.73
C GLN A 72 -24.43 -17.36 -8.29
N GLY A 73 -25.75 -17.51 -8.45
CA GLY A 73 -26.36 -18.74 -8.97
C GLY A 73 -26.50 -19.85 -7.92
N PRO A 74 -26.95 -21.05 -8.32
CA PRO A 74 -27.00 -22.21 -7.44
C PRO A 74 -25.57 -22.72 -7.13
N PRO A 75 -25.36 -23.36 -5.97
CA PRO A 75 -24.07 -23.96 -5.65
C PRO A 75 -23.57 -24.94 -6.70
N TRP A 76 -22.26 -24.93 -6.97
CA TRP A 76 -21.62 -25.75 -8.00
C TRP A 76 -21.77 -27.27 -7.76
N TRP A 77 -21.94 -27.73 -6.51
CA TRP A 77 -22.14 -29.16 -6.20
C TRP A 77 -23.58 -29.65 -6.37
N LEU A 78 -24.54 -28.77 -6.68
CA LEU A 78 -25.92 -29.20 -6.95
C LEU A 78 -26.10 -29.71 -8.39
N GLN A 79 -25.09 -29.54 -9.25
CA GLN A 79 -25.13 -30.01 -10.64
C GLN A 79 -24.38 -31.35 -10.77
N PRO A 80 -24.91 -32.33 -11.52
CA PRO A 80 -24.24 -33.60 -11.74
C PRO A 80 -22.89 -33.42 -12.48
N PRO A 81 -21.86 -34.20 -12.12
CA PRO A 81 -20.61 -34.34 -12.88
C PRO A 81 -20.86 -34.47 -14.39
N GLY A 82 -20.29 -33.56 -15.19
CA GLY A 82 -20.35 -33.62 -16.67
C GLY A 82 -21.51 -32.86 -17.32
N THR A 83 -22.32 -32.12 -16.56
CA THR A 83 -23.33 -31.23 -17.14
C THR A 83 -22.66 -29.97 -17.70
N ALA A 84 -22.78 -29.72 -19.01
CA ALA A 84 -22.22 -28.53 -19.63
C ALA A 84 -22.83 -27.26 -19.01
N LEU A 85 -21.97 -26.39 -18.47
CA LEU A 85 -22.39 -25.07 -18.01
C LEU A 85 -22.83 -24.27 -19.24
N SER A 86 -24.13 -23.99 -19.38
CA SER A 86 -24.57 -22.95 -20.29
C SER A 86 -23.95 -21.64 -19.81
N LEU A 87 -23.30 -20.93 -20.72
CA LEU A 87 -22.88 -19.54 -20.48
C LEU A 87 -24.11 -18.79 -19.95
N PRO A 88 -24.02 -18.10 -18.80
CA PRO A 88 -25.10 -17.21 -18.42
C PRO A 88 -25.24 -16.17 -19.54
N GLU A 89 -26.40 -16.15 -20.20
CA GLU A 89 -26.76 -15.03 -21.07
C GLU A 89 -26.58 -13.74 -20.27
N PRO A 90 -25.97 -12.70 -20.87
CA PRO A 90 -25.83 -11.42 -20.18
C PRO A 90 -27.22 -10.96 -19.74
N PRO A 91 -27.43 -10.64 -18.44
CA PRO A 91 -28.74 -10.23 -17.98
C PRO A 91 -29.18 -9.00 -18.77
N ALA A 92 -30.42 -9.05 -19.28
CA ALA A 92 -31.08 -7.88 -19.83
C ALA A 92 -31.04 -6.75 -18.80
N ILE A 93 -30.67 -5.56 -19.27
CA ILE A 93 -30.50 -4.36 -18.45
C ILE A 93 -31.88 -3.98 -17.91
N ASP A 94 -32.19 -4.41 -16.68
CA ASP A 94 -33.34 -3.92 -15.95
C ASP A 94 -32.90 -2.74 -15.08
N ALA A 95 -33.18 -1.55 -15.58
CA ALA A 95 -32.93 -0.29 -14.89
C ALA A 95 -33.98 -0.12 -13.79
N ASN A 96 -33.87 -0.82 -12.65
CA ASN A 96 -34.44 -0.43 -11.35
C ASN A 96 -34.21 -1.50 -10.26
N MET A 97 -32.98 -1.65 -9.75
CA MET A 97 -32.78 -2.21 -8.41
C MET A 97 -31.48 -1.69 -7.79
N ARG A 98 -31.62 -0.73 -6.86
CA ARG A 98 -30.55 -0.29 -5.97
C ARG A 98 -30.47 -1.27 -4.81
N THR A 99 -29.55 -2.22 -4.87
CA THR A 99 -29.09 -2.96 -3.69
C THR A 99 -27.63 -2.59 -3.42
N VAL A 100 -27.41 -1.93 -2.28
CA VAL A 100 -26.10 -1.51 -1.78
C VAL A 100 -25.38 -2.75 -1.25
N GLY A 101 -24.64 -3.44 -2.12
CA GLY A 101 -23.76 -4.54 -1.76
C GLY A 101 -22.30 -4.13 -1.92
N ARG A 102 -21.54 -4.06 -0.82
CA ARG A 102 -20.09 -3.79 -0.84
C ARG A 102 -19.37 -4.88 -1.63
N ARG A 103 -18.79 -4.53 -2.79
CA ARG A 103 -17.93 -5.41 -3.60
C ARG A 103 -16.47 -5.09 -3.31
N ARG A 104 -15.71 -6.05 -2.78
CA ARG A 104 -14.25 -5.94 -2.62
C ARG A 104 -13.54 -6.24 -3.94
N ASN A 105 -12.55 -5.41 -4.27
CA ASN A 105 -11.85 -5.40 -5.57
C ASN A 105 -10.53 -6.21 -5.52
N PHE A 106 -10.62 -7.54 -5.59
CA PHE A 106 -9.42 -8.41 -5.59
C PHE A 106 -8.83 -8.72 -6.98
N GLY A 107 -9.25 -8.03 -8.05
CA GLY A 107 -8.76 -8.32 -9.40
C GLY A 107 -8.63 -7.12 -10.34
N ARG A 108 -8.53 -5.91 -9.79
CA ARG A 108 -8.47 -4.69 -10.60
C ARG A 108 -7.04 -4.18 -10.74
N GLN A 109 -6.57 -4.09 -11.97
CA GLN A 109 -5.27 -3.49 -12.28
C GLN A 109 -5.34 -1.96 -12.36
N LYS A 110 -6.37 -1.37 -12.97
CA LYS A 110 -6.51 0.09 -13.16
C LYS A 110 -7.51 0.67 -12.19
N TRP A 111 -7.22 1.77 -11.49
CA TRP A 111 -8.15 2.33 -10.49
C TRP A 111 -9.57 2.58 -11.02
N GLN A 112 -9.67 3.24 -12.18
CA GLN A 112 -10.93 3.67 -12.80
C GLN A 112 -11.94 2.53 -13.03
N CYS A 113 -11.50 1.34 -13.42
CA CYS A 113 -12.41 0.24 -13.74
C CYS A 113 -11.71 -1.11 -13.73
N TRP A 114 -12.50 -2.16 -13.55
CA TRP A 114 -12.07 -3.51 -13.89
C TRP A 114 -12.08 -3.70 -15.41
N GLU A 115 -10.98 -4.24 -15.93
CA GLU A 115 -10.78 -4.59 -17.33
C GLU A 115 -10.27 -6.04 -17.40
N CYS A 116 -10.93 -6.87 -18.21
CA CYS A 116 -10.48 -8.24 -18.45
C CYS A 116 -9.21 -8.20 -19.32
N LEU A 117 -8.11 -8.79 -18.83
CA LEU A 117 -6.86 -8.87 -19.61
C LEU A 117 -6.96 -9.79 -20.83
N THR A 118 -7.90 -10.75 -20.83
CA THR A 118 -8.06 -11.72 -21.92
C THR A 118 -8.94 -11.19 -23.05
N CYS A 119 -10.08 -10.59 -22.73
CA CYS A 119 -11.08 -10.17 -23.73
C CYS A 119 -11.32 -8.66 -23.80
N GLY A 120 -10.68 -7.86 -22.95
CA GLY A 120 -10.83 -6.40 -22.94
C GLY A 120 -12.16 -5.88 -22.38
N LEU A 121 -13.05 -6.75 -21.87
CA LEU A 121 -14.32 -6.34 -21.28
C LEU A 121 -14.09 -5.38 -20.10
N LYS A 122 -14.71 -4.20 -20.14
CA LYS A 122 -14.68 -3.20 -19.08
C LYS A 122 -15.98 -3.19 -18.30
N ARG A 123 -15.89 -3.04 -16.97
CA ARG A 123 -17.05 -2.87 -16.10
C ARG A 123 -16.99 -1.53 -15.38
N ASP A 124 -17.77 -0.55 -15.85
CA ASP A 124 -17.83 0.79 -15.26
C ASP A 124 -18.49 0.81 -13.88
N GLU A 125 -19.42 -0.11 -13.59
CA GLU A 125 -20.05 -0.32 -12.27
C GLU A 125 -19.05 -0.60 -11.13
N SER A 126 -17.81 -0.87 -11.49
CA SER A 126 -16.73 -1.12 -10.55
C SER A 126 -16.07 0.20 -10.08
N ARG A 127 -16.29 1.35 -10.72
CA ARG A 127 -15.62 2.63 -10.36
C ARG A 127 -15.54 2.88 -8.85
N PRO A 128 -14.38 3.30 -8.31
CA PRO A 128 -14.23 3.53 -6.87
C PRO A 128 -15.18 4.63 -6.40
N GLN A 129 -15.73 4.45 -5.21
CA GLN A 129 -16.58 5.46 -4.59
C GLN A 129 -15.79 6.74 -4.35
N THR A 130 -16.44 7.88 -4.59
CA THR A 130 -15.91 9.20 -4.23
C THR A 130 -16.51 9.67 -2.91
N TYR A 131 -15.72 10.37 -2.12
CA TYR A 131 -16.05 10.86 -0.79
C TYR A 131 -15.89 12.37 -0.76
N ASP A 132 -16.87 13.05 -0.16
CA ASP A 132 -16.73 14.48 0.08
C ASP A 132 -15.72 14.74 1.22
N SER A 133 -15.02 15.88 1.15
CA SER A 133 -14.04 16.24 2.18
C SER A 133 -14.68 16.46 3.57
N SER A 134 -15.98 16.78 3.64
CA SER A 134 -16.70 16.86 4.91
C SER A 134 -16.79 15.53 5.65
N CYS A 135 -16.70 14.38 4.95
CA CYS A 135 -16.66 13.06 5.58
C CYS A 135 -15.37 12.81 6.37
N LEU A 136 -14.32 13.61 6.12
CA LEU A 136 -13.05 13.56 6.84
C LEU A 136 -13.09 14.34 8.16
N LEU A 137 -14.18 15.10 8.39
CA LEU A 137 -14.43 15.90 9.60
C LEU A 137 -15.37 15.19 10.58
N GLY A 138 -15.56 13.87 10.45
CA GLY A 138 -16.41 13.08 11.36
C GLY A 138 -16.03 13.27 12.84
N PRO A 139 -16.93 13.00 13.79
CA PRO A 139 -16.74 13.23 15.23
C PRO A 139 -15.78 12.21 15.88
N MET A 140 -14.71 11.85 15.18
CA MET A 140 -13.65 10.95 15.63
C MET A 140 -12.61 11.78 16.38
N ASP A 141 -12.80 11.83 17.70
CA ASP A 141 -11.77 11.81 18.73
C ASP A 141 -10.52 12.66 18.47
N CYS A 142 -10.59 13.86 19.04
CA CYS A 142 -9.48 14.74 19.38
C CYS A 142 -8.32 14.07 20.18
N GLU A 143 -8.40 12.78 20.52
CA GLU A 143 -7.40 12.07 21.31
C GLU A 143 -6.19 11.59 20.49
N THR A 144 -6.25 11.58 19.15
CA THR A 144 -5.15 11.07 18.29
C THR A 144 -4.68 12.02 17.19
N GLN A 145 -5.07 13.30 17.21
CA GLN A 145 -4.58 14.26 16.22
C GLN A 145 -3.11 14.57 16.44
N GLY A 146 -2.26 13.85 15.71
CA GLY A 146 -0.84 14.13 15.63
C GLY A 146 -0.07 13.64 16.84
N GLY A 147 0.70 12.57 16.65
CA GLY A 147 1.51 12.01 17.72
C GLY A 147 2.27 10.80 17.22
N GLY A 148 3.44 10.60 17.81
CA GLY A 148 4.29 9.47 17.53
C GLY A 148 4.54 8.70 18.81
N VAL A 149 4.39 7.38 18.77
CA VAL A 149 4.93 6.50 19.81
C VAL A 149 6.38 6.20 19.41
N PHE A 150 7.31 6.56 20.28
CA PHE A 150 8.74 6.35 20.06
C PHE A 150 9.41 5.89 21.33
N SER A 151 10.57 5.24 21.19
CA SER A 151 11.44 4.92 22.32
C SER A 151 12.20 6.19 22.74
N PRO A 152 11.98 6.76 23.94
CA PRO A 152 12.69 7.96 24.38
C PRO A 152 14.18 7.75 24.61
N HIS A 153 14.62 6.49 24.69
CA HIS A 153 16.03 6.12 24.77
C HIS A 153 16.73 6.23 23.41
N ASP A 154 16.00 5.96 22.34
CA ASP A 154 16.54 5.98 20.98
C ASP A 154 16.29 7.33 20.30
N MET A 155 15.28 8.10 20.69
CA MET A 155 14.90 9.30 19.93
C MET A 155 14.54 10.47 20.84
N LYS A 156 14.92 11.68 20.41
CA LYS A 156 14.49 12.93 21.05
C LYS A 156 13.37 13.55 20.23
N CYS A 157 12.23 13.84 20.88
CA CYS A 157 11.13 14.57 20.27
C CYS A 157 11.12 16.02 20.74
N THR A 158 10.98 16.95 19.81
CA THR A 158 10.72 18.38 20.09
C THR A 158 9.58 18.85 19.21
N SER A 159 9.01 20.02 19.52
CA SER A 159 7.93 20.60 18.72
C SER A 159 8.13 22.09 18.50
N ARG A 160 7.60 22.59 17.38
CA ARG A 160 7.65 24.00 16.99
C ARG A 160 6.35 24.40 16.30
N VAL A 161 5.78 25.53 16.70
CA VAL A 161 4.72 26.17 15.91
C VAL A 161 5.38 26.86 14.73
N VAL A 162 5.02 26.44 13.52
CA VAL A 162 5.58 26.96 12.26
C VAL A 162 4.55 27.91 11.64
N GLN A 163 5.00 29.13 11.34
CA GLN A 163 4.20 30.12 10.62
C GLN A 163 4.33 29.92 9.12
N TYR A 164 3.18 29.92 8.47
CA TYR A 164 2.98 29.77 7.04
C TYR A 164 2.21 31.00 6.52
N HIS A 165 2.13 31.21 5.20
CA HIS A 165 1.39 32.36 4.65
C HIS A 165 -0.12 32.24 4.92
N ASP A 166 -0.63 31.01 5.00
CA ASP A 166 -2.04 30.70 5.17
C ASP A 166 -2.43 30.50 6.64
N GLY A 167 -1.48 30.35 7.57
CA GLY A 167 -1.76 30.21 8.99
C GLY A 167 -0.61 29.58 9.77
N TYR A 168 -0.94 28.86 10.84
CA TYR A 168 0.05 28.20 11.71
C TYR A 168 -0.18 26.71 11.73
N ARG A 169 0.88 25.92 11.83
CA ARG A 169 0.81 24.46 12.01
C ARG A 169 1.80 24.03 13.09
N LEU A 170 1.49 22.97 13.83
CA LEU A 170 2.42 22.36 14.78
C LEU A 170 3.29 21.35 14.03
N ALA A 171 4.61 21.49 14.13
CA ALA A 171 5.56 20.51 13.62
C ALA A 171 6.23 19.78 14.79
N LEU A 172 6.21 18.45 14.75
CA LEU A 172 6.91 17.56 15.67
C LEU A 172 8.19 17.08 15.00
N TYR A 173 9.32 17.12 15.70
CA TYR A 173 10.64 16.78 15.22
C TYR A 173 11.19 15.62 16.04
N TYR A 174 11.38 14.48 15.39
CA TYR A 174 11.97 13.29 15.97
C TYR A 174 13.41 13.13 15.47
N GLU A 175 14.36 13.50 16.31
CA GLU A 175 15.80 13.36 16.02
C GLU A 175 16.20 11.90 16.17
N LEU A 176 16.79 11.33 15.11
CA LEU A 176 17.28 9.95 15.09
C LEU A 176 18.69 9.88 15.70
N PRO A 177 19.10 8.74 16.28
CA PRO A 177 20.46 8.50 16.76
C PRO A 177 21.54 8.79 15.75
N ASP A 178 22.78 8.92 16.24
CA ASP A 178 24.01 8.95 15.44
C ASP A 178 24.04 10.02 14.33
N ASN A 179 23.23 11.07 14.48
CA ASN A 179 23.06 12.14 13.48
C ASN A 179 22.64 11.61 12.10
N VAL A 180 21.88 10.52 12.04
CA VAL A 180 21.37 9.95 10.77
C VAL A 180 20.42 10.92 10.07
N GLY A 181 19.72 11.74 10.84
CA GLY A 181 18.77 12.74 10.37
C GLY A 181 17.61 12.86 11.34
N ARG A 182 16.49 13.38 10.84
CA ARG A 182 15.27 13.56 11.63
C ARG A 182 14.02 13.27 10.82
N ILE A 183 12.97 12.87 11.52
CA ILE A 183 11.62 12.74 10.98
C ILE A 183 10.80 13.92 11.48
N VAL A 184 10.13 14.63 10.58
CA VAL A 184 9.29 15.80 10.92
C VAL A 184 7.85 15.50 10.55
N HIS A 185 6.93 15.65 11.51
CA HIS A 185 5.50 15.51 11.29
C HIS A 185 4.84 16.88 11.44
N VAL A 186 4.45 17.47 10.32
CA VAL A 186 3.70 18.72 10.28
C VAL A 186 2.22 18.37 10.31
N LEU A 187 1.58 18.72 11.43
CA LEU A 187 0.16 18.46 11.65
C LEU A 187 -0.70 19.42 10.85
N ASN A 188 -1.74 18.89 10.22
CA ASN A 188 -2.76 19.72 9.60
C ASN A 188 -3.41 20.64 10.65
N ASN A 189 -3.79 21.84 10.21
CA ASN A 189 -4.61 22.75 11.01
C ASN A 189 -5.97 22.88 10.30
N PRO A 190 -7.08 22.53 10.98
CA PRO A 190 -8.44 22.61 10.40
C PRO A 190 -8.79 23.98 9.80
N ASN A 191 -8.23 25.07 10.31
CA ASN A 191 -8.47 26.42 9.78
C ASN A 191 -7.86 26.65 8.38
N VAL A 192 -6.91 25.81 7.98
CA VAL A 192 -6.14 25.93 6.72
C VAL A 192 -6.13 24.63 5.91
N THR A 193 -7.02 23.69 6.23
CA THR A 193 -7.15 22.38 5.55
C THR A 193 -7.69 22.49 4.12
N GLN A 194 -8.13 23.67 3.68
CA GLN A 194 -8.82 23.87 2.40
C GLN A 194 -7.98 23.42 1.19
N VAL A 195 -6.66 23.56 1.24
CA VAL A 195 -5.77 23.07 0.17
C VAL A 195 -5.77 21.54 0.13
N ALA A 196 -5.64 20.87 1.28
CA ALA A 196 -5.68 19.42 1.38
C ALA A 196 -7.06 18.86 0.95
N ASN A 197 -8.15 19.50 1.35
CA ASN A 197 -9.51 19.11 0.93
C ASN A 197 -9.67 19.18 -0.59
N ARG A 198 -9.22 20.30 -1.21
CA ARG A 198 -9.26 20.46 -2.67
C ARG A 198 -8.40 19.44 -3.39
N LEU A 199 -7.18 19.20 -2.91
CA LEU A 199 -6.30 18.18 -3.48
C LEU A 199 -6.90 16.78 -3.38
N PHE A 200 -7.52 16.44 -2.25
CA PHE A 200 -8.20 15.15 -2.07
C PHE A 200 -9.37 14.98 -3.04
N GLN A 201 -10.19 16.02 -3.23
CA GLN A 201 -11.26 16.00 -4.23
C GLN A 201 -10.68 15.86 -5.65
N GLN A 202 -9.62 16.61 -5.98
CA GLN A 202 -8.99 16.55 -7.29
C GLN A 202 -8.36 15.18 -7.58
N TYR A 203 -7.70 14.55 -6.59
CA TYR A 203 -7.18 13.19 -6.75
C TYR A 203 -8.28 12.18 -7.06
N GLN A 204 -9.44 12.30 -6.43
CA GLN A 204 -10.58 11.42 -6.71
C GLN A 204 -11.14 11.65 -8.12
N GLU A 205 -11.26 12.91 -8.54
CA GLU A 205 -11.73 13.28 -9.87
C GLU A 205 -10.76 12.82 -10.96
N ASP A 206 -9.48 13.18 -10.84
CA ASP A 206 -8.42 12.80 -11.79
C ASP A 206 -8.31 11.27 -11.87
N ALA A 207 -8.35 10.56 -10.75
CA ALA A 207 -8.30 9.09 -10.74
C ALA A 207 -9.54 8.43 -11.37
N SER A 208 -10.69 9.12 -11.33
CA SER A 208 -11.93 8.62 -11.93
C SER A 208 -12.02 8.85 -13.44
N THR A 209 -11.27 9.83 -13.96
CA THR A 209 -11.34 10.29 -15.36
C THR A 209 -10.09 9.95 -16.18
N MET A 210 -8.95 9.78 -15.51
CA MET A 210 -7.65 9.51 -16.12
C MET A 210 -7.13 8.15 -15.70
N ASN A 211 -6.42 7.46 -16.60
CA ASN A 211 -5.71 6.23 -16.27
C ASN A 211 -4.38 6.53 -15.55
N MET A 212 -4.45 7.21 -14.41
CA MET A 212 -3.25 7.62 -13.67
C MET A 212 -2.76 6.53 -12.71
N PHE A 213 -3.68 5.80 -12.06
CA PHE A 213 -3.34 4.82 -11.01
C PHE A 213 -3.47 3.38 -11.50
N GLN A 214 -2.39 2.62 -11.37
CA GLN A 214 -2.37 1.20 -11.73
C GLN A 214 -1.60 0.35 -10.72
N ARG A 215 -1.96 -0.92 -10.63
CA ARG A 215 -1.15 -1.94 -9.98
C ARG A 215 -0.14 -2.48 -10.97
N HIS A 216 1.08 -2.67 -10.50
CA HIS A 216 2.17 -3.20 -11.32
C HIS A 216 2.53 -4.62 -10.88
N ALA A 217 3.00 -5.42 -11.83
CA ALA A 217 3.48 -6.77 -11.54
C ALA A 217 4.73 -6.73 -10.64
N MET A 218 4.76 -7.59 -9.64
CA MET A 218 5.85 -7.78 -8.70
C MET A 218 6.90 -8.71 -9.32
N LYS A 219 8.18 -8.31 -9.28
CA LYS A 219 9.28 -9.00 -9.96
C LYS A 219 9.74 -10.31 -9.30
N THR A 220 9.30 -10.59 -8.08
CA THR A 220 9.88 -11.66 -7.25
C THR A 220 8.80 -12.50 -6.59
N HIS A 221 8.29 -13.51 -7.30
CA HIS A 221 7.43 -14.53 -6.69
C HIS A 221 7.77 -15.92 -7.21
N GLY A 222 7.82 -16.89 -6.29
CA GLY A 222 8.05 -18.31 -6.60
C GLY A 222 6.82 -19.05 -7.13
N VAL A 223 5.76 -18.34 -7.52
CA VAL A 223 4.47 -18.90 -7.97
C VAL A 223 4.30 -18.61 -9.46
N LYS A 224 3.76 -19.56 -10.23
CA LYS A 224 3.42 -19.34 -11.65
C LYS A 224 2.28 -18.33 -11.79
N GLY A 225 2.57 -17.14 -12.31
CA GLY A 225 1.60 -16.08 -12.61
C GLY A 225 2.12 -14.69 -12.23
N GLU A 226 1.54 -13.63 -12.80
CA GLU A 226 1.86 -12.25 -12.41
C GLU A 226 1.12 -11.89 -11.11
N LEU A 227 1.86 -11.71 -10.02
CA LEU A 227 1.33 -11.13 -8.79
C LEU A 227 1.47 -9.62 -8.85
N TYR A 228 0.40 -8.89 -8.57
CA TYR A 228 0.37 -7.43 -8.65
C TYR A 228 0.56 -6.81 -7.26
N ALA A 229 1.19 -5.63 -7.22
CA ALA A 229 1.33 -4.83 -6.01
C ALA A 229 -0.04 -4.61 -5.34
N GLN A 230 -0.05 -4.54 -4.00
CA GLN A 230 -1.30 -4.40 -3.26
C GLN A 230 -1.97 -3.04 -3.49
N HIS A 231 -1.20 -1.97 -3.70
CA HIS A 231 -1.66 -0.60 -3.90
C HIS A 231 -1.60 -0.19 -5.38
N TYR A 232 -2.32 0.88 -5.73
CA TYR A 232 -2.20 1.51 -7.04
C TYR A 232 -1.24 2.68 -6.96
N SER A 233 -0.39 2.86 -7.97
CA SER A 233 0.59 3.95 -7.97
C SER A 233 0.61 4.71 -9.30
N HIS A 234 1.13 5.93 -9.23
CA HIS A 234 1.42 6.82 -10.35
C HIS A 234 2.74 7.55 -10.08
N ASN A 235 3.70 7.47 -10.99
CA ASN A 235 4.95 8.21 -10.87
C ASN A 235 4.95 9.44 -11.79
N ALA A 236 5.35 10.59 -11.26
CA ALA A 236 5.42 11.84 -11.98
C ALA A 236 6.79 12.50 -11.86
N GLY A 237 7.26 13.16 -12.92
CA GLY A 237 8.55 13.85 -12.96
C GLY A 237 9.71 12.91 -13.30
N ALA A 238 10.78 12.94 -12.50
CA ALA A 238 11.95 12.09 -12.71
C ALA A 238 11.60 10.59 -12.60
N PRO A 239 12.22 9.72 -13.42
CA PRO A 239 11.88 8.30 -13.44
C PRO A 239 12.35 7.57 -12.17
N TYR A 240 11.41 6.91 -11.49
CA TYR A 240 11.61 6.13 -10.27
C TYR A 240 11.67 4.61 -10.56
N LYS A 241 12.56 3.86 -9.91
CA LYS A 241 12.87 2.45 -10.30
C LYS A 241 12.13 1.37 -9.49
N TYR A 242 11.44 1.73 -8.41
CA TYR A 242 11.00 0.75 -7.39
C TYR A 242 9.93 -0.24 -7.87
N ILE A 243 9.15 0.12 -8.89
CA ILE A 243 8.08 -0.76 -9.40
C ILE A 243 8.17 -0.77 -10.93
N ALA A 244 8.55 -1.92 -11.49
CA ALA A 244 8.57 -2.29 -12.91
C ALA A 244 8.45 -1.13 -13.92
N GLU A 245 9.57 -0.58 -14.40
CA GLU A 245 9.63 0.47 -15.44
C GLU A 245 8.41 1.40 -15.40
N ALA A 246 8.12 1.97 -14.22
CA ALA A 246 6.99 2.86 -14.08
C ALA A 246 7.21 4.01 -15.07
N ILE A 247 6.34 4.09 -16.08
CA ILE A 247 6.30 5.18 -17.05
C ILE A 247 6.06 6.43 -16.21
N SER A 248 7.13 7.21 -16.00
CA SER A 248 7.02 8.47 -15.29
C SER A 248 6.38 9.49 -16.21
N THR A 249 5.29 10.09 -15.76
CA THR A 249 4.61 11.15 -16.53
C THR A 249 5.35 12.46 -16.28
N PRO A 250 5.82 13.20 -17.30
CA PRO A 250 6.39 14.53 -17.08
C PRO A 250 5.37 15.47 -16.45
N PHE A 251 5.78 16.35 -15.54
CA PHE A 251 4.84 17.23 -14.81
C PHE A 251 3.96 18.10 -15.72
N GLU A 252 4.45 18.47 -16.91
CA GLU A 252 3.69 19.21 -17.92
C GLU A 252 2.43 18.48 -18.41
N TYR A 253 2.44 17.15 -18.33
CA TYR A 253 1.34 16.27 -18.73
C TYR A 253 0.70 15.56 -17.54
N CYS A 254 1.11 15.87 -16.31
CA CYS A 254 0.55 15.26 -15.12
C CYS A 254 -0.83 15.83 -14.77
N PRO A 255 -1.67 15.03 -14.10
CA PRO A 255 -2.90 15.53 -13.50
C PRO A 255 -2.63 16.68 -12.54
N GLN A 256 -3.55 17.65 -12.48
CA GLN A 256 -3.40 18.85 -11.64
C GLN A 256 -3.32 18.50 -10.15
N SER A 257 -3.96 17.41 -9.72
CA SER A 257 -3.82 16.89 -8.35
C SER A 257 -2.37 16.58 -7.97
N VAL A 258 -1.58 16.01 -8.89
CA VAL A 258 -0.18 15.62 -8.64
C VAL A 258 0.72 16.84 -8.59
N VAL A 259 0.57 17.76 -9.55
CA VAL A 259 1.34 19.02 -9.59
C VAL A 259 1.02 19.89 -8.37
N GLY A 260 -0.28 20.05 -8.05
CA GLY A 260 -0.71 20.79 -6.87
C GLY A 260 -0.23 20.16 -5.56
N ALA A 261 -0.17 18.82 -5.47
CA ALA A 261 0.39 18.14 -4.31
C ALA A 261 1.90 18.40 -4.17
N LYS A 262 2.66 18.34 -5.27
CA LYS A 262 4.09 18.68 -5.28
C LYS A 262 4.33 20.09 -4.75
N ASP A 263 3.62 21.06 -5.28
CA ASP A 263 3.77 22.47 -4.91
C ASP A 263 3.38 22.71 -3.45
N HIS A 264 2.31 22.05 -2.98
CA HIS A 264 1.89 22.13 -1.58
C HIS A 264 2.90 21.47 -0.63
N ILE A 265 3.47 20.33 -1.00
CA ILE A 265 4.54 19.67 -0.23
C ILE A 265 5.77 20.59 -0.14
N GLN A 266 6.22 21.17 -1.26
CA GLN A 266 7.35 22.11 -1.27
C GLN A 266 7.08 23.32 -0.36
N TYR A 267 5.87 23.89 -0.44
CA TYR A 267 5.43 24.98 0.41
C TYR A 267 5.48 24.63 1.90
N LEU A 268 5.01 23.44 2.28
CA LEU A 268 4.97 23.01 3.68
C LEU A 268 6.37 22.67 4.22
N CYS A 269 7.24 22.07 3.40
CA CYS A 269 8.60 21.70 3.78
C CYS A 269 9.47 22.91 4.11
N ALA A 270 9.41 23.98 3.33
CA ALA A 270 10.41 25.04 3.42
C ALA A 270 10.48 25.73 4.80
N PRO A 271 9.36 26.20 5.39
CA PRO A 271 9.37 26.74 6.76
C PRO A 271 9.61 25.68 7.83
N ALA A 272 9.13 24.44 7.62
CA ALA A 272 9.30 23.35 8.59
C ALA A 272 10.78 22.93 8.75
N LEU A 273 11.54 22.96 7.67
CA LEU A 273 12.96 22.57 7.66
C LEU A 273 13.93 23.75 7.72
N ASP A 274 13.43 24.98 7.56
CA ASP A 274 14.24 26.20 7.41
C ASP A 274 15.23 26.13 6.23
N LYS A 275 14.78 25.50 5.13
CA LYS A 275 15.55 25.38 3.88
C LYS A 275 14.63 25.17 2.69
N SER A 276 15.04 25.66 1.51
CA SER A 276 14.32 25.38 0.27
C SER A 276 14.46 23.92 -0.15
N VAL A 277 13.37 23.33 -0.67
CA VAL A 277 13.36 22.01 -1.30
C VAL A 277 12.86 22.13 -2.74
N ASN A 278 13.49 21.41 -3.66
CA ASN A 278 13.20 21.44 -5.09
C ASN A 278 12.88 20.04 -5.58
N PHE A 279 11.70 19.52 -5.23
CA PHE A 279 11.32 18.18 -5.65
C PHE A 279 11.09 18.14 -7.16
N ASN A 280 11.61 17.09 -7.80
CA ASN A 280 11.48 16.83 -9.23
C ASN A 280 10.81 15.47 -9.53
N GLU A 281 10.36 14.76 -8.51
CA GLU A 281 9.60 13.51 -8.60
C GLU A 281 8.47 13.53 -7.57
N VAL A 282 7.33 12.95 -7.93
CA VAL A 282 6.25 12.61 -7.01
C VAL A 282 5.72 11.21 -7.32
N LEU A 283 5.75 10.35 -6.32
CA LEU A 283 5.04 9.08 -6.33
C LEU A 283 3.71 9.26 -5.60
N SER A 284 2.62 9.20 -6.37
CA SER A 284 1.29 9.14 -5.81
C SER A 284 0.88 7.67 -5.62
N VAL A 285 0.28 7.35 -4.48
CA VAL A 285 -0.23 6.02 -4.15
C VAL A 285 -1.67 6.12 -3.70
N ALA A 286 -2.56 5.33 -4.30
CA ALA A 286 -3.95 5.18 -3.90
C ALA A 286 -4.14 3.85 -3.17
N TYR A 287 -4.63 3.93 -1.93
CA TYR A 287 -4.96 2.80 -1.08
C TYR A 287 -6.48 2.63 -1.00
N ALA A 288 -6.95 1.44 -1.36
CA ALA A 288 -8.28 0.93 -1.06
C ALA A 288 -8.30 0.23 0.32
N GLU A 289 -9.49 -0.09 0.82
CA GLU A 289 -9.73 -0.78 2.10
C GLU A 289 -8.82 -2.01 2.27
N GLY A 290 -8.14 -2.10 3.41
CA GLY A 290 -7.26 -3.21 3.78
C GLY A 290 -5.93 -3.31 3.02
N GLN A 291 -5.58 -2.31 2.20
CA GLN A 291 -4.28 -2.28 1.51
C GLN A 291 -3.18 -1.69 2.40
N GLU A 292 -2.01 -2.29 2.32
CA GLU A 292 -0.82 -1.88 3.08
C GLU A 292 0.40 -1.72 2.18
N MET A 293 1.42 -1.05 2.71
CA MET A 293 2.76 -1.06 2.16
C MET A 293 3.68 -1.60 3.23
N ASN A 294 4.19 -2.80 2.99
CA ASN A 294 5.10 -3.49 3.90
C ASN A 294 6.43 -2.72 4.06
N PHE A 295 7.22 -3.11 5.06
CA PHE A 295 8.50 -2.47 5.34
C PHE A 295 9.40 -2.44 4.10
N HIS A 296 9.83 -1.23 3.74
CA HIS A 296 10.71 -0.96 2.62
C HIS A 296 11.57 0.27 2.91
N SER A 297 12.52 0.52 2.03
CA SER A 297 13.36 1.71 2.01
C SER A 297 13.25 2.37 0.64
N ASP A 298 13.30 3.70 0.62
CA ASP A 298 13.39 4.48 -0.63
C ASP A 298 14.82 4.59 -1.17
N ASP A 299 15.82 3.96 -0.53
CA ASP A 299 17.24 4.09 -0.91
C ASP A 299 17.46 3.72 -2.38
N GLU A 300 17.78 4.73 -3.17
CA GLU A 300 18.09 4.57 -4.58
C GLU A 300 19.21 5.52 -5.03
N PRO A 301 20.00 5.12 -6.06
CA PRO A 301 21.04 5.99 -6.59
C PRO A 301 20.47 7.31 -7.11
N GLY A 302 20.94 8.42 -6.54
CA GLY A 302 20.53 9.78 -6.91
C GLY A 302 19.40 10.34 -6.04
N LEU A 303 18.88 9.59 -5.06
CA LEU A 303 17.92 10.14 -4.11
C LEU A 303 18.56 11.25 -3.25
N GLY A 304 17.92 12.41 -3.25
CA GLY A 304 18.28 13.55 -2.41
C GLY A 304 17.98 13.31 -0.92
N PRO A 305 18.48 14.18 -0.03
CA PRO A 305 18.42 13.97 1.41
C PRO A 305 17.04 14.15 2.04
N VAL A 306 16.06 14.68 1.30
CA VAL A 306 14.71 14.96 1.81
C VAL A 306 13.69 14.16 1.01
N VAL A 307 12.87 13.41 1.74
CA VAL A 307 11.67 12.73 1.22
C VAL A 307 10.47 13.25 2.01
N ALA A 308 9.40 13.67 1.34
CA ALA A 308 8.24 14.25 2.01
C ALA A 308 6.93 13.68 1.49
N GLY A 309 6.08 13.18 2.39
CA GLY A 309 4.80 12.53 2.07
C GLY A 309 3.60 13.32 2.59
N LEU A 310 2.72 13.75 1.69
CA LEU A 310 1.42 14.34 2.03
C LEU A 310 0.34 13.24 2.14
N THR A 311 -0.42 13.24 3.24
CA THR A 311 -1.54 12.33 3.44
C THR A 311 -2.87 12.99 3.10
N LEU A 312 -3.68 12.36 2.26
CA LEU A 312 -4.99 12.85 1.84
C LEU A 312 -6.06 11.75 1.99
N GLY A 313 -7.05 11.99 2.84
CA GLY A 313 -8.22 11.12 2.97
C GLY A 313 -8.13 10.32 4.25
N SER A 314 -8.31 9.00 4.16
CA SER A 314 -8.30 8.15 5.35
C SER A 314 -6.97 8.16 6.11
N HIS A 315 -7.08 7.93 7.43
CA HIS A 315 -5.98 7.81 8.37
C HIS A 315 -5.11 6.57 8.10
N ALA A 316 -3.81 6.70 8.35
CA ALA A 316 -2.88 5.58 8.31
C ALA A 316 -1.85 5.64 9.45
N GLU A 317 -1.30 4.49 9.80
CA GLU A 317 -0.16 4.38 10.69
C GLU A 317 1.10 4.18 9.86
N MET A 318 2.09 5.06 10.05
CA MET A 318 3.42 4.91 9.47
C MET A 318 4.40 4.43 10.53
N LEU A 319 5.04 3.30 10.26
CA LEU A 319 5.96 2.64 11.18
C LEU A 319 7.38 2.74 10.63
N PHE A 320 8.35 2.92 11.52
CA PHE A 320 9.78 2.90 11.23
C PHE A 320 10.46 1.81 12.03
N ARG A 321 11.42 1.13 11.39
CA ARG A 321 12.32 0.16 12.03
C ARG A 321 13.73 0.29 11.49
N TYR A 322 14.72 -0.22 12.22
CA TYR A 322 16.06 -0.37 11.68
C TYR A 322 16.08 -1.38 10.52
N HIS A 323 16.85 -1.08 9.48
CA HIS A 323 17.00 -1.92 8.29
C HIS A 323 17.60 -3.29 8.65
N ILE A 324 17.02 -4.38 8.12
CA ILE A 324 17.39 -5.75 8.51
C ILE A 324 18.85 -6.08 8.19
N ALA A 325 19.38 -5.54 7.07
CA ALA A 325 20.78 -5.74 6.70
C ALA A 325 21.76 -5.05 7.67
N CYS A 326 21.40 -3.91 8.26
CA CYS A 326 22.21 -3.23 9.27
C CYS A 326 22.26 -4.04 10.57
N LYS A 327 21.22 -4.82 10.89
CA LYS A 327 21.20 -5.69 12.08
C LYS A 327 22.25 -6.79 12.09
N LYS A 328 22.66 -7.28 10.92
CA LYS A 328 23.65 -8.36 10.80
C LYS A 328 25.10 -7.87 10.84
N ASN A 329 25.36 -6.59 10.57
CA ASN A 329 26.70 -6.01 10.42
C ASN A 329 26.95 -4.78 11.34
N LEU A 330 26.30 -4.70 12.50
CA LEU A 330 26.48 -3.61 13.51
C LEU A 330 27.90 -3.61 14.12
N ILE A 331 28.91 -3.21 13.34
CA ILE A 331 30.13 -2.58 13.83
C ILE A 331 30.08 -1.14 13.33
N TYR A 332 29.44 -0.26 14.10
CA TYR A 332 29.41 1.17 13.81
C TYR A 332 30.76 1.80 14.21
N LYS A 333 31.12 2.91 13.56
CA LYS A 333 32.43 3.59 13.70
C LYS A 333 32.81 4.02 15.14
N ASN A 334 31.87 3.97 16.09
CA ASN A 334 32.05 4.32 17.50
C ASN A 334 31.77 3.16 18.48
N GLY A 335 31.73 1.90 17.99
CA GLY A 335 31.47 0.71 18.80
C GLY A 335 30.10 0.06 18.54
N PRO A 336 29.79 -1.08 19.18
CA PRO A 336 28.52 -1.76 19.00
C PRO A 336 27.37 -0.99 19.66
N PHE A 337 26.42 -0.50 18.86
CA PHE A 337 25.12 -0.06 19.38
C PHE A 337 24.31 -1.29 19.78
N ARG A 338 24.05 -1.45 21.07
CA ARG A 338 23.03 -2.35 21.59
C ARG A 338 21.74 -1.53 21.66
N PRO A 339 20.64 -1.90 20.97
CA PRO A 339 19.31 -1.40 21.35
C PRO A 339 19.24 -1.54 22.87
N SER A 340 18.96 -0.44 23.59
CA SER A 340 19.18 -0.33 25.03
C SER A 340 18.91 -1.66 25.75
N GLU A 341 19.88 -2.15 26.53
CA GLU A 341 19.97 -3.47 27.18
C GLU A 341 18.80 -3.84 28.12
N ALA A 342 17.69 -3.11 28.09
CA ALA A 342 16.49 -3.27 28.89
C ALA A 342 15.35 -4.04 28.18
N ARG A 343 15.62 -4.78 27.10
CA ARG A 343 14.61 -5.67 26.50
C ARG A 343 14.65 -7.02 27.21
N THR A 344 13.72 -7.23 28.14
CA THR A 344 13.46 -8.56 28.72
C THR A 344 12.98 -9.52 27.64
N SER A 345 13.33 -10.80 27.78
CA SER A 345 13.12 -11.87 26.78
C SER A 345 11.68 -12.07 26.31
N ASP A 346 10.69 -11.57 27.06
CA ASP A 346 9.27 -11.76 26.77
C ASP A 346 8.71 -10.76 25.74
N ASP A 347 9.47 -9.71 25.39
CA ASP A 347 9.10 -8.71 24.37
C ASP A 347 9.68 -9.00 22.97
N MET A 348 10.26 -10.19 22.78
CA MET A 348 10.97 -10.54 21.54
C MET A 348 10.03 -10.66 20.31
N ASP A 349 8.72 -10.72 20.53
CA ASP A 349 7.69 -10.72 19.47
C ASP A 349 7.30 -9.30 19.01
N SER A 350 7.72 -8.25 19.73
CA SER A 350 7.56 -6.82 19.36
C SER A 350 8.59 -6.30 18.35
N ASN A 351 9.27 -7.22 17.66
CA ASN A 351 10.36 -6.99 16.69
C ASN A 351 10.30 -5.63 15.96
N ASP A 352 11.16 -4.72 16.41
CA ASP A 352 11.91 -3.73 15.63
C ASP A 352 11.35 -2.35 15.36
N ARG A 353 10.18 -1.98 15.88
CA ARG A 353 9.65 -0.62 15.65
C ARG A 353 10.36 0.41 16.54
N VAL A 354 10.84 1.51 15.96
CA VAL A 354 11.50 2.62 16.67
C VAL A 354 10.61 3.86 16.79
N LEU A 355 9.71 4.03 15.82
CA LEU A 355 8.78 5.15 15.74
C LEU A 355 7.51 4.69 15.02
N GLN A 356 6.35 5.06 15.56
CA GLN A 356 5.04 4.88 14.95
C GLN A 356 4.33 6.22 14.95
N ILE A 357 3.95 6.72 13.78
CA ILE A 357 3.25 8.00 13.61
C ILE A 357 1.86 7.75 13.04
N ALA A 358 0.87 8.41 13.63
CA ALA A 358 -0.49 8.46 13.13
C ALA A 358 -0.61 9.60 12.10
N LEU A 359 -0.94 9.28 10.85
CA LEU A 359 -1.05 10.24 9.74
C LEU A 359 -2.51 10.49 9.38
N SER A 360 -2.94 11.74 9.50
CA SER A 360 -4.31 12.17 9.20
C SER A 360 -4.38 13.02 7.93
N HIS A 361 -5.60 13.29 7.46
CA HIS A 361 -5.82 14.12 6.29
C HIS A 361 -5.14 15.51 6.43
N GLY A 362 -4.33 15.86 5.44
CA GLY A 362 -3.59 17.12 5.37
C GLY A 362 -2.25 17.11 6.11
N ASP A 363 -1.91 16.03 6.82
CA ASP A 363 -0.61 15.91 7.47
C ASP A 363 0.51 15.74 6.44
N LEU A 364 1.66 16.33 6.74
CA LEU A 364 2.90 16.12 6.01
C LEU A 364 3.92 15.42 6.91
N LEU A 365 4.49 14.32 6.42
CA LEU A 365 5.65 13.68 7.02
C LEU A 365 6.89 13.97 6.19
N ILE A 366 7.99 14.34 6.82
CA ILE A 366 9.27 14.62 6.16
C ILE A 366 10.35 13.72 6.79
N MET A 367 11.10 13.01 5.96
CA MET A 367 12.34 12.35 6.33
C MET A 367 13.50 13.23 5.84
N ASP A 368 14.23 13.84 6.77
CA ASP A 368 15.31 14.80 6.51
C ASP A 368 16.67 14.21 6.93
N GLY A 369 17.37 13.60 5.98
CA GLY A 369 18.67 12.97 6.13
C GLY A 369 18.91 11.86 5.09
N ALA A 370 20.01 11.94 4.34
CA ALA A 370 20.32 10.97 3.28
C ALA A 370 20.57 9.54 3.80
N GLU A 371 20.99 9.42 5.05
CA GLU A 371 21.29 8.12 5.66
C GLU A 371 20.04 7.44 6.26
N ILE A 372 18.91 8.16 6.38
CA ILE A 372 17.66 7.59 6.91
C ILE A 372 17.23 6.40 6.05
N GLN A 373 17.22 6.57 4.72
CA GLN A 373 16.77 5.51 3.81
C GLN A 373 17.69 4.29 3.84
N LYS A 374 18.97 4.45 4.19
CA LYS A 374 19.91 3.32 4.26
C LYS A 374 19.81 2.55 5.57
N GLN A 375 19.43 3.23 6.65
CA GLN A 375 19.48 2.68 8.01
C GLN A 375 18.11 2.30 8.56
N TYR A 376 17.03 2.85 7.99
CA TYR A 376 15.67 2.59 8.41
C TYR A 376 14.81 2.11 7.24
N GLU A 377 13.91 1.20 7.57
CA GLU A 377 12.78 0.82 6.72
C GLU A 377 11.50 1.41 7.31
N HIS A 378 10.54 1.70 6.45
CA HIS A 378 9.23 2.18 6.85
C HIS A 378 8.09 1.41 6.19
N ALA A 379 6.94 1.40 6.85
CA ALA A 379 5.72 0.72 6.41
C ALA A 379 4.50 1.60 6.66
N VAL A 380 3.46 1.42 5.87
CA VAL A 380 2.19 2.16 6.01
C VAL A 380 1.03 1.18 6.09
N PHE A 381 0.25 1.30 7.15
CA PHE A 381 -0.95 0.50 7.40
C PHE A 381 -2.18 1.42 7.40
N VAL A 382 -3.10 1.18 6.47
CA VAL A 382 -4.34 1.96 6.38
C VAL A 382 -5.39 1.31 7.27
N ARG A 383 -6.02 2.09 8.15
CA ARG A 383 -7.08 1.58 9.02
C ARG A 383 -8.35 1.28 8.24
N ASP A 384 -9.07 0.24 8.66
CA ASP A 384 -10.33 -0.22 8.06
C ASP A 384 -11.45 0.81 8.32
N THR A 385 -11.56 1.81 7.44
CA THR A 385 -12.38 3.03 7.63
C THR A 385 -13.37 3.26 6.48
N ASP A 386 -13.47 2.31 5.54
CA ASP A 386 -14.31 2.38 4.35
C ASP A 386 -14.08 3.61 3.45
N MET A 387 -12.98 4.35 3.64
CA MET A 387 -12.62 5.54 2.88
C MET A 387 -11.30 5.35 2.14
N VAL A 388 -11.17 6.01 0.98
CA VAL A 388 -9.91 6.02 0.21
C VAL A 388 -8.84 6.87 0.90
N ARG A 389 -7.59 6.45 0.77
CA ARG A 389 -6.41 7.25 1.11
C ARG A 389 -5.53 7.44 -0.11
N PHE A 390 -5.08 8.67 -0.33
CA PHE A 390 -4.00 8.98 -1.24
C PHE A 390 -2.78 9.44 -0.44
N ALA A 391 -1.60 8.99 -0.86
CA ALA A 391 -0.33 9.55 -0.43
C ALA A 391 0.37 10.15 -1.65
N ALA A 392 0.96 11.33 -1.49
CA ALA A 392 1.85 11.91 -2.49
C ALA A 392 3.23 12.09 -1.86
N THR A 393 4.21 11.30 -2.31
CA THR A 393 5.59 11.33 -1.80
C THR A 393 6.48 12.05 -2.80
N ALA A 394 6.99 13.22 -2.42
CA ALA A 394 7.84 14.06 -3.25
C ALA A 394 9.32 13.86 -2.92
N ARG A 395 10.14 13.76 -3.97
CA ARG A 395 11.58 13.50 -3.89
C ARG A 395 12.36 14.36 -4.89
N LEU A 396 13.65 14.50 -4.62
CA LEU A 396 14.63 15.04 -5.57
C LEU A 396 15.50 13.88 -6.04
N ILE A 397 15.45 13.57 -7.33
CA ILE A 397 16.26 12.53 -7.96
C ILE A 397 17.29 13.21 -8.85
N ASP A 398 18.58 13.05 -8.51
CA ASP A 398 19.66 13.53 -9.33
C ASP A 398 19.74 12.71 -10.64
N PRO A 399 19.89 13.37 -11.79
CA PRO A 399 20.12 12.66 -13.04
C PRO A 399 21.44 11.90 -12.92
N ARG A 400 21.37 10.57 -13.00
CA ARG A 400 22.56 9.70 -13.03
C ARG A 400 23.59 10.32 -13.99
N PRO A 401 24.89 10.38 -13.63
CA PRO A 401 25.92 10.53 -14.64
C PRO A 401 25.72 9.37 -15.62
N ARG A 402 25.52 9.65 -16.91
CA ARG A 402 25.59 8.61 -17.93
C ARG A 402 26.94 7.93 -17.73
N ALA A 403 26.94 6.62 -17.48
CA ALA A 403 28.19 5.86 -17.44
C ALA A 403 28.95 6.20 -18.72
N SER A 404 30.17 6.74 -18.57
CA SER A 404 31.02 7.05 -19.71
C SER A 404 31.15 5.77 -20.51
N THR A 405 30.56 5.74 -21.70
CA THR A 405 30.78 4.66 -22.65
C THR A 405 32.21 4.83 -23.11
N THR A 406 33.15 4.20 -22.41
CA THR A 406 34.53 4.07 -22.88
C THR A 406 34.43 3.20 -24.12
N VAL A 407 34.31 3.85 -25.28
CA VAL A 407 34.52 3.20 -26.57
C VAL A 407 35.99 2.80 -26.55
N HIS A 408 36.25 1.53 -26.28
CA HIS A 408 37.54 0.94 -26.62
C HIS A 408 37.61 0.95 -28.14
N GLU A 409 38.26 1.98 -28.69
CA GLU A 409 38.81 1.93 -30.04
C GLU A 409 39.81 0.77 -30.08
N ASN A 410 39.37 -0.36 -30.62
CA ASN A 410 40.29 -1.40 -31.07
C ASN A 410 41.07 -0.81 -32.25
N GLY A 411 42.27 -0.32 -31.95
CA GLY A 411 43.26 0.07 -32.94
C GLY A 411 43.62 -1.13 -33.80
N ASP A 412 43.12 -1.09 -35.04
CA ASP A 412 43.48 -1.99 -36.13
C ASP A 412 44.96 -1.76 -36.47
N ARG A 413 45.85 -2.70 -36.08
CA ARG A 413 47.23 -2.75 -36.57
C ARG A 413 47.33 -3.85 -37.62
N ARG A 414 47.16 -3.44 -38.88
CA ARG A 414 47.84 -4.05 -40.02
C ARG A 414 49.11 -3.26 -40.32
N ALA A 415 50.26 -3.87 -40.05
CA ALA A 415 51.49 -3.82 -40.85
C ALA A 415 52.49 -4.79 -40.22
#